data_AF-A0AA39USF7-F1
#
_entry.id   AF-A0AA39USF7-F1
#
_cell.length_a   1.000
_cell.length_b   1.000
_cell.length_c   1.000
_cell.angle_alpha   90.00
_cell.angle_beta   90.00
_cell.angle_gamma   90.00
#
_symmetry.space_group_name_H-M   'P 1'
#
loop_
_entity.id
_entity.type
_entity.pdbx_description
1 polymer ?
#
loop_
_entity_poly.entity_id
_entity_poly.type
_entity_poly.pdbx_seq_one_letter_code
_entity_poly.pdbx_strand_id
1 'polypeptide(L)'
;MSNDTFTDVEYDEVTAYWDCIAQSDRNPDIQGYAVRLSTYIANVCLAVLMTWSHENLKASVYVVLMQAYTIFIVTFISLWRKKLSIADAHFVFSITVSPLSLYLVWSTFRLMMRKSTTLYQRLGESKRWTAIWSTLMLVIWIVLECIIYATPDYVFEGERCTTTTFEGWLFYRIITGVVIFEFASFFIPVLLFMYLLYSIRHCKDIYREYKRHQSKVVKWRFFRILQVPWAFVRSLTIANCVVVFQPHRWLVFFAAFIAYLSWAGDIGVWFIDMEELYDILVHALHDDEPNYQYTSRPEDDFDPLGFGQVFNSYPPLLCLSHDCTDSSRHYRH
;
A
#
# COMPACT_ATOMS: atom_id res chain seq x y z
N MET A 1 -11.91 6.18 37.62
CA MET A 1 -11.49 5.04 36.77
C MET A 1 -12.77 4.50 36.17
N SER A 2 -13.17 5.05 35.02
CA SER A 2 -14.28 4.52 34.22
C SER A 2 -13.77 3.27 33.52
N ASN A 3 -14.35 2.13 33.86
CA ASN A 3 -14.26 0.93 33.04
C ASN A 3 -15.14 1.19 31.82
N ASP A 4 -14.54 1.67 30.73
CA ASP A 4 -15.15 1.60 29.41
C ASP A 4 -15.02 0.14 28.93
N THR A 5 -15.92 -0.71 29.41
CA THR A 5 -16.19 -1.99 28.77
C THR A 5 -17.12 -1.70 27.61
N PHE A 6 -16.56 -1.64 26.40
CA PHE A 6 -17.32 -1.84 25.16
C PHE A 6 -18.23 -3.06 25.37
N THR A 7 -19.53 -2.93 25.15
CA THR A 7 -20.44 -4.08 25.28
C THR A 7 -20.23 -5.02 24.10
N ASP A 8 -20.31 -6.34 24.30
CA ASP A 8 -20.10 -7.35 23.24
C ASP A 8 -20.89 -7.03 21.95
N VAL A 9 -22.12 -6.51 22.09
CA VAL A 9 -22.96 -6.07 20.96
C VAL A 9 -22.38 -4.90 20.17
N GLU A 10 -21.79 -3.92 20.86
CA GLU A 10 -21.15 -2.76 20.22
C GLU A 10 -19.85 -3.18 19.54
N TYR A 11 -19.13 -4.16 20.11
CA TYR A 11 -17.93 -4.73 19.52
C TYR A 11 -18.25 -5.52 18.25
N ASP A 12 -19.28 -6.37 18.29
CA ASP A 12 -19.79 -7.11 17.13
C ASP A 12 -20.20 -6.18 15.98
N GLU A 13 -20.89 -5.07 16.28
CA GLU A 13 -21.30 -4.10 15.26
C GLU A 13 -20.10 -3.41 14.58
N VAL A 14 -19.01 -3.17 15.33
CA VAL A 14 -17.80 -2.52 14.82
C VAL A 14 -16.91 -3.50 14.04
N THR A 15 -16.88 -4.78 14.42
CA THR A 15 -16.06 -5.83 13.79
C THR A 15 -16.77 -6.55 12.63
N ALA A 16 -18.11 -6.49 12.53
CA ALA A 16 -18.89 -7.16 11.50
C ALA A 16 -18.41 -6.92 10.06
N TYR A 17 -17.92 -5.70 9.77
CA TYR A 17 -17.37 -5.39 8.45
C TYR A 17 -16.04 -6.09 8.17
N TRP A 18 -15.17 -6.15 9.19
CA TRP A 18 -13.89 -6.87 9.11
C TRP A 18 -14.13 -8.35 8.86
N ASP A 19 -15.04 -8.94 9.63
CA ASP A 19 -15.40 -10.36 9.53
C ASP A 19 -15.98 -10.70 8.15
N CYS A 20 -16.80 -9.80 7.59
CA CYS A 20 -17.33 -9.99 6.24
C CYS A 20 -16.23 -9.99 5.17
N ILE A 21 -15.24 -9.10 5.28
CA ILE A 21 -14.08 -9.09 4.37
C ILE A 21 -13.24 -10.34 4.56
N ALA A 22 -13.04 -10.80 5.79
CA ALA A 22 -12.28 -12.01 6.06
C ALA A 22 -12.91 -13.25 5.39
N GLN A 23 -14.24 -13.33 5.38
CA GLN A 23 -15.03 -14.41 4.76
C GLN A 23 -15.32 -14.20 3.26
N SER A 24 -14.92 -13.05 2.71
CA SER A 24 -15.12 -12.70 1.30
C SER A 24 -14.30 -13.61 0.39
N ASP A 25 -14.89 -13.97 -0.75
CA ASP A 25 -14.21 -14.80 -1.76
C ASP A 25 -13.05 -14.04 -2.40
N ARG A 26 -11.91 -14.72 -2.60
CA ARG A 26 -10.68 -14.12 -3.12
C ARG A 26 -10.28 -14.80 -4.40
N ASN A 27 -10.37 -14.09 -5.51
CA ASN A 27 -9.95 -14.65 -6.78
C ASN A 27 -8.41 -14.58 -6.94
N PRO A 28 -7.68 -15.72 -7.00
CA PRO A 28 -6.23 -15.73 -7.15
C PRO A 28 -5.75 -15.13 -8.49
N ASP A 29 -6.59 -15.11 -9.53
CA ASP A 29 -6.25 -14.45 -10.79
C ASP A 29 -6.28 -12.92 -10.69
N ILE A 30 -6.99 -12.38 -9.69
CA ILE A 30 -7.13 -10.94 -9.46
C ILE A 30 -6.14 -10.48 -8.41
N GLN A 31 -6.11 -11.14 -7.25
CA GLN A 31 -5.31 -10.73 -6.09
C GLN A 31 -4.24 -11.75 -5.67
N GLY A 32 -3.91 -12.74 -6.51
CA GLY A 32 -2.83 -13.70 -6.25
C GLY A 32 -1.47 -13.04 -6.08
N TYR A 33 -0.54 -13.74 -5.42
CA TYR A 33 0.77 -13.21 -5.06
C TYR A 33 1.55 -12.68 -6.28
N ALA A 34 1.51 -13.40 -7.41
CA ALA A 34 2.19 -12.96 -8.64
C ALA A 34 1.63 -11.64 -9.20
N VAL A 35 0.30 -11.43 -9.13
CA VAL A 35 -0.34 -10.19 -9.58
C VAL A 35 0.07 -9.02 -8.69
N ARG A 36 0.08 -9.24 -7.38
CA ARG A 36 0.53 -8.24 -6.38
C ARG A 36 1.98 -7.85 -6.60
N LEU A 37 2.88 -8.83 -6.67
CA LEU A 37 4.31 -8.61 -6.83
C LEU A 37 4.66 -7.96 -8.18
N SER A 38 4.06 -8.44 -9.27
CA SER A 38 4.29 -7.87 -10.61
C SER A 38 3.80 -6.42 -10.70
N THR A 39 2.63 -6.12 -10.14
CA THR A 39 2.07 -4.77 -10.04
C THR A 39 2.98 -3.84 -9.24
N TYR A 40 3.52 -4.34 -8.12
CA TYR A 40 4.47 -3.61 -7.30
C TYR A 40 5.75 -3.26 -8.07
N ILE A 41 6.40 -4.27 -8.66
CA ILE A 41 7.64 -4.10 -9.43
C ILE A 41 7.42 -3.15 -10.61
N ALA A 42 6.33 -3.30 -11.36
CA ALA A 42 5.99 -2.42 -12.48
C ALA A 42 5.86 -0.96 -12.05
N ASN A 43 5.18 -0.68 -10.93
CA ASN A 43 5.04 0.67 -10.40
C ASN A 43 6.40 1.25 -9.96
N VAL A 44 7.24 0.45 -9.29
CA VAL A 44 8.61 0.88 -8.91
C VAL A 44 9.43 1.24 -10.16
N CYS A 45 9.41 0.40 -11.19
CA CYS A 45 10.09 0.67 -12.46
C CYS A 45 9.56 1.94 -13.13
N LEU A 46 8.24 2.14 -13.15
CA LEU A 46 7.61 3.36 -13.68
C LEU A 46 8.02 4.61 -12.89
N ALA A 47 8.18 4.51 -11.57
CA ALA A 47 8.64 5.63 -10.75
C ALA A 47 10.09 6.00 -11.03
N VAL A 48 10.95 5.02 -11.22
CA VAL A 48 12.33 5.24 -11.66
C VAL A 48 12.34 5.92 -13.03
N LEU A 49 11.55 5.41 -13.98
CA LEU A 49 11.44 6.00 -15.33
C LEU A 49 10.91 7.44 -15.27
N MET A 50 9.83 7.73 -14.54
CA MET A 50 9.29 9.08 -14.44
C MET A 50 10.25 10.08 -13.78
N THR A 51 11.11 9.59 -12.87
CA THR A 51 12.03 10.44 -12.12
C THR A 51 13.30 10.75 -12.93
N TRP A 52 13.85 9.74 -13.63
CA TRP A 52 15.17 9.80 -14.25
C TRP A 52 15.15 9.83 -15.79
N SER A 53 14.04 9.46 -16.44
CA SER A 53 13.92 9.57 -17.89
C SER A 53 13.74 11.03 -18.30
N HIS A 54 14.72 11.54 -19.06
CA HIS A 54 14.71 12.92 -19.57
C HIS A 54 13.87 13.09 -20.83
N GLU A 55 13.63 12.02 -21.60
CA GLU A 55 13.12 12.13 -22.97
C GLU A 55 11.65 11.71 -23.12
N ASN A 56 11.13 10.80 -22.27
CA ASN A 56 9.82 10.16 -22.50
C ASN A 56 8.89 10.11 -21.28
N LEU A 57 8.84 11.19 -20.48
CA LEU A 57 7.92 11.29 -19.33
C LEU A 57 6.45 11.10 -19.71
N LYS A 58 6.04 11.56 -20.90
CA LYS A 58 4.66 11.43 -21.41
C LYS A 58 4.24 9.96 -21.48
N ALA A 59 5.09 9.10 -22.04
CA ALA A 59 4.80 7.69 -22.20
C ALA A 59 4.57 7.01 -20.84
N SER A 60 5.46 7.25 -19.86
CA SER A 60 5.31 6.69 -18.52
C SER A 60 4.01 7.14 -17.83
N VAL A 61 3.65 8.42 -17.95
CA VAL A 61 2.38 8.94 -17.39
C VAL A 61 1.17 8.28 -18.06
N TYR A 62 1.19 8.11 -19.39
CA TYR A 62 0.10 7.44 -20.09
C TYR A 62 0.01 5.96 -19.72
N VAL A 63 1.12 5.26 -19.51
CA VAL A 63 1.10 3.87 -19.04
C VAL A 63 0.42 3.76 -17.67
N VAL A 64 0.76 4.64 -16.72
CA VAL A 64 0.12 4.68 -15.39
C VAL A 64 -1.38 4.94 -15.51
N LEU A 65 -1.78 5.93 -16.31
CA LEU A 65 -3.19 6.25 -16.51
C LEU A 65 -3.93 5.10 -17.19
N MET A 66 -3.38 4.53 -18.27
CA MET A 66 -3.99 3.41 -18.99
C MET A 66 -4.16 2.19 -18.07
N GLN A 67 -3.15 1.86 -17.27
CA GLN A 67 -3.25 0.77 -16.29
C GLN A 67 -4.41 1.01 -15.32
N ALA A 68 -4.49 2.19 -14.69
CA ALA A 68 -5.55 2.52 -13.75
C ALA A 68 -6.95 2.49 -14.41
N TYR A 69 -7.10 3.06 -15.60
CA TYR A 69 -8.38 3.10 -16.30
C TYR A 69 -8.85 1.74 -16.81
N THR A 70 -7.94 0.89 -17.29
CA THR A 70 -8.29 -0.48 -17.66
C THR A 70 -8.82 -1.24 -16.44
N ILE A 71 -8.16 -1.10 -15.29
CA ILE A 71 -8.63 -1.70 -14.03
C ILE A 71 -10.02 -1.17 -13.66
N PHE A 72 -10.25 0.15 -13.69
CA PHE A 72 -11.58 0.70 -13.39
C PHE A 72 -12.67 0.17 -14.32
N ILE A 73 -12.42 0.13 -15.63
CA ILE A 73 -13.41 -0.36 -16.61
C ILE A 73 -13.77 -1.80 -16.31
N VAL A 74 -12.78 -2.68 -16.11
CA VAL A 74 -13.02 -4.10 -15.79
C VAL A 74 -13.76 -4.23 -14.46
N THR A 75 -13.42 -3.41 -13.47
CA THR A 75 -14.07 -3.39 -12.15
C THR A 75 -15.54 -3.01 -12.27
N PHE A 76 -15.85 -1.91 -12.95
CA PHE A 76 -17.24 -1.47 -13.14
C PHE A 76 -18.06 -2.47 -13.97
N ILE A 77 -17.45 -3.11 -14.98
CA ILE A 77 -18.12 -4.18 -15.73
C ILE A 77 -18.40 -5.37 -14.80
N SER A 78 -17.47 -5.74 -13.94
CA SER A 78 -17.62 -6.87 -13.01
C SER A 78 -18.65 -6.59 -11.92
N LEU A 79 -18.64 -5.39 -11.34
CA LEU A 79 -19.67 -4.88 -10.43
C LEU A 79 -21.05 -4.88 -11.09
N TRP A 80 -21.16 -4.39 -12.33
CA TRP A 80 -22.42 -4.37 -13.07
C TRP A 80 -22.97 -5.79 -13.29
N ARG A 81 -22.09 -6.77 -13.49
CA ARG A 81 -22.45 -8.18 -13.66
C ARG A 81 -22.63 -8.93 -12.33
N LYS A 82 -22.40 -8.28 -11.19
CA LYS A 82 -22.44 -8.87 -9.84
C LYS A 82 -21.49 -10.07 -9.70
N LYS A 83 -20.28 -9.91 -10.22
CA LYS A 83 -19.21 -10.93 -10.24
C LYS A 83 -17.94 -10.49 -9.52
N LEU A 84 -18.07 -9.51 -8.63
CA LEU A 84 -16.93 -8.96 -7.90
C LEU A 84 -17.20 -9.15 -6.42
N SER A 85 -16.25 -9.74 -5.70
CA SER A 85 -16.28 -9.82 -4.25
C SER A 85 -15.86 -8.49 -3.62
N ILE A 86 -16.19 -8.27 -2.35
CA ILE A 86 -15.78 -7.08 -1.61
C ILE A 86 -14.25 -7.05 -1.43
N ALA A 87 -13.61 -8.20 -1.19
CA ALA A 87 -12.16 -8.31 -1.11
C ALA A 87 -11.48 -7.91 -2.42
N ASP A 88 -11.98 -8.40 -3.57
CA ASP A 88 -11.45 -8.02 -4.88
C ASP A 88 -11.63 -6.51 -5.14
N ALA A 89 -12.73 -5.91 -4.68
CA ALA A 89 -12.97 -4.47 -4.82
C ALA A 89 -12.00 -3.63 -3.98
N HIS A 90 -11.70 -4.04 -2.73
CA HIS A 90 -10.65 -3.42 -1.92
C HIS A 90 -9.29 -3.55 -2.58
N PHE A 91 -8.96 -4.73 -3.10
CA PHE A 91 -7.71 -4.96 -3.79
C PHE A 91 -7.55 -4.05 -5.01
N VAL A 92 -8.58 -3.96 -5.86
CA VAL A 92 -8.65 -3.05 -7.00
C VAL A 92 -8.43 -1.60 -6.57
N PHE A 93 -9.05 -1.18 -5.47
CA PHE A 93 -8.85 0.16 -4.94
C PHE A 93 -7.38 0.38 -4.55
N SER A 94 -6.81 -0.51 -3.74
CA SER A 94 -5.42 -0.45 -3.29
C SER A 94 -4.39 -0.43 -4.42
N ILE A 95 -4.55 -1.25 -5.47
CA ILE A 95 -3.61 -1.24 -6.61
C ILE A 95 -3.70 0.03 -7.45
N THR A 96 -4.88 0.65 -7.55
CA THR A 96 -5.04 1.89 -8.32
C THR A 96 -4.56 3.11 -7.54
N VAL A 97 -4.65 3.11 -6.21
CA VAL A 97 -4.12 4.15 -5.31
C VAL A 97 -2.61 3.97 -5.05
N SER A 98 -1.83 3.75 -6.12
CA SER A 98 -0.38 3.66 -6.03
C SER A 98 0.31 5.00 -5.71
N PRO A 99 1.54 5.00 -5.18
CA PRO A 99 2.29 6.23 -4.93
C PRO A 99 2.43 7.13 -6.17
N LEU A 100 2.46 6.54 -7.37
CA LEU A 100 2.51 7.27 -8.63
C LEU A 100 1.18 7.95 -8.97
N SER A 101 0.07 7.24 -8.84
CA SER A 101 -1.25 7.80 -9.11
C SER A 101 -1.56 8.93 -8.13
N LEU A 102 -1.23 8.76 -6.85
CA LEU A 102 -1.27 9.81 -5.83
C LEU A 102 -0.40 11.02 -6.21
N TYR A 103 0.82 10.78 -6.70
CA TYR A 103 1.70 11.85 -7.17
C TYR A 103 1.11 12.63 -8.36
N LEU A 104 0.43 11.96 -9.28
CA LEU A 104 -0.27 12.59 -10.41
C LEU A 104 -1.45 13.46 -9.92
N VAL A 105 -2.31 12.92 -9.04
CA VAL A 105 -3.44 13.65 -8.45
C VAL A 105 -2.94 14.86 -7.66
N TRP A 106 -1.95 14.68 -6.79
CA TRP A 106 -1.35 15.77 -6.02
C TRP A 106 -0.73 16.85 -6.93
N SER A 107 -0.02 16.44 -7.98
CA SER A 107 0.55 17.37 -8.95
C SER A 107 -0.53 18.15 -9.70
N THR A 108 -1.67 17.52 -10.00
CA THR A 108 -2.85 18.13 -10.63
C THR A 108 -3.49 19.13 -9.67
N PHE A 109 -3.68 18.76 -8.41
CA PHE A 109 -4.21 19.62 -7.37
C PHE A 109 -3.34 20.89 -7.19
N ARG A 110 -2.01 20.73 -7.15
CA ARG A 110 -1.10 21.88 -7.11
C ARG A 110 -1.21 22.77 -8.35
N LEU A 111 -1.39 22.17 -9.54
CA LEU A 111 -1.63 22.92 -10.77
C LEU A 111 -2.93 23.73 -10.69
N MET A 112 -4.01 23.15 -10.18
CA MET A 112 -5.29 23.86 -9.94
C MET A 112 -5.14 25.03 -8.97
N MET A 113 -4.30 24.87 -7.94
CA MET A 113 -3.90 25.96 -7.02
C MET A 113 -2.92 26.97 -7.64
N ARG A 114 -2.68 26.93 -8.95
CA ARG A 114 -1.74 27.80 -9.68
C ARG A 114 -0.30 27.70 -9.17
N LYS A 115 0.08 26.60 -8.52
CA LYS A 115 1.48 26.34 -8.09
C LYS A 115 2.21 25.59 -9.19
N SER A 116 3.47 25.97 -9.44
CA SER A 116 4.31 25.28 -10.41
C SER A 116 4.67 23.88 -9.92
N THR A 117 4.66 22.92 -10.83
CA THR A 117 5.08 21.54 -10.55
C THR A 117 6.09 21.11 -11.60
N THR A 118 7.12 20.39 -11.18
CA THR A 118 8.17 19.86 -12.05
C THR A 118 7.60 18.91 -13.11
N LEU A 119 6.60 18.10 -12.73
CA LEU A 119 5.86 17.20 -13.62
C LEU A 119 5.21 17.96 -14.78
N TYR A 120 4.34 18.94 -14.48
CA TYR A 120 3.62 19.67 -15.52
C TYR A 120 4.53 20.65 -16.29
N GLN A 121 5.66 21.09 -15.73
CA GLN A 121 6.66 21.81 -16.51
C GLN A 121 7.24 20.93 -17.63
N ARG A 122 7.51 19.65 -17.35
CA ARG A 122 8.07 18.68 -18.30
C ARG A 122 7.06 18.09 -19.29
N LEU A 123 5.75 18.08 -18.96
CA LEU A 123 4.72 17.49 -19.83
C LEU A 123 4.42 18.27 -21.13
N GLY A 124 4.85 19.53 -21.25
CA GLY A 124 4.63 20.34 -22.46
C GLY A 124 3.15 20.51 -22.83
N GLU A 125 2.71 20.06 -24.00
CA GLU A 125 1.33 20.22 -24.47
C GLU A 125 0.32 19.26 -23.82
N SER A 126 0.78 18.13 -23.27
CA SER A 126 -0.11 17.09 -22.72
C SER A 126 -0.68 17.43 -21.33
N LYS A 127 -0.32 18.60 -20.77
CA LYS A 127 -0.71 19.02 -19.42
C LYS A 127 -2.23 18.98 -19.20
N ARG A 128 -3.01 19.46 -20.16
CA ARG A 128 -4.47 19.55 -20.02
C ARG A 128 -5.11 18.17 -19.91
N TRP A 129 -4.72 17.24 -20.78
CA TRP A 129 -5.24 15.88 -20.77
C TRP A 129 -4.84 15.13 -19.51
N THR A 130 -3.57 15.17 -19.11
CA THR A 130 -3.13 14.52 -17.87
C THR A 130 -3.85 15.07 -16.64
N ALA A 131 -4.13 16.38 -16.58
CA ALA A 131 -4.92 16.96 -15.49
C ALA A 131 -6.37 16.44 -15.49
N ILE A 132 -7.05 16.41 -16.64
CA ILE A 132 -8.41 15.89 -16.74
C ILE A 132 -8.50 14.44 -16.27
N TRP A 133 -7.61 13.59 -16.80
CA TRP A 133 -7.58 12.16 -16.45
C TRP A 133 -7.18 11.96 -14.98
N SER A 134 -6.20 12.68 -14.45
CA SER A 134 -5.84 12.55 -13.03
C SER A 134 -6.98 13.01 -12.10
N THR A 135 -7.72 14.05 -12.46
CA THR A 135 -8.91 14.48 -11.67
C THR A 135 -10.04 13.47 -11.78
N LEU A 136 -10.30 12.92 -12.96
CA LEU A 136 -11.33 11.90 -13.14
C LEU A 136 -11.01 10.63 -12.34
N MET A 137 -9.74 10.23 -12.26
CA MET A 137 -9.28 9.12 -11.42
C MET A 137 -9.62 9.35 -9.94
N LEU A 138 -9.41 10.56 -9.40
CA LEU A 138 -9.81 10.90 -8.03
C LEU A 138 -11.33 10.77 -7.82
N VAL A 139 -12.14 11.23 -8.79
CA VAL A 139 -13.60 11.08 -8.73
C VAL A 139 -13.99 9.60 -8.71
N ILE A 140 -13.37 8.78 -9.56
CA ILE A 140 -13.63 7.34 -9.61
C ILE A 140 -13.25 6.65 -8.30
N TRP A 141 -12.13 7.03 -7.67
CA TRP A 141 -11.77 6.51 -6.35
C TRP A 141 -12.83 6.81 -5.30
N ILE A 142 -13.30 8.05 -5.22
CA ILE A 142 -14.36 8.43 -4.28
C ILE A 142 -15.63 7.61 -4.54
N VAL A 143 -16.01 7.44 -5.82
CA VAL A 143 -17.18 6.62 -6.19
C VAL A 143 -16.99 5.16 -5.79
N LEU A 144 -15.82 4.57 -6.07
CA LEU A 144 -15.54 3.18 -5.73
C LEU A 144 -15.51 2.98 -4.22
N GLU A 145 -14.94 3.91 -3.47
CA GLU A 145 -14.92 3.89 -2.01
C GLU A 145 -16.35 3.99 -1.44
N CYS A 146 -17.17 4.90 -1.96
CA CYS A 146 -18.60 4.94 -1.60
C CYS A 146 -19.33 3.64 -1.95
N ILE A 147 -19.00 2.99 -3.07
CA ILE A 147 -19.59 1.69 -3.41
C ILE A 147 -19.19 0.63 -2.38
N ILE A 148 -17.91 0.50 -2.09
CA ILE A 148 -17.37 -0.53 -1.18
C ILE A 148 -17.96 -0.44 0.22
N TYR A 149 -18.17 0.78 0.76
CA TYR A 149 -18.61 0.95 2.15
C TYR A 149 -20.10 1.31 2.32
N ALA A 150 -20.72 1.96 1.33
CA ALA A 150 -22.07 2.52 1.47
C ALA A 150 -23.12 1.85 0.59
N THR A 151 -22.76 0.87 -0.26
CA THR A 151 -23.78 0.15 -1.04
C THR A 151 -24.36 -1.05 -0.29
N PRO A 152 -25.65 -1.37 -0.50
CA PRO A 152 -26.28 -2.50 0.16
C PRO A 152 -25.84 -3.84 -0.45
N ASP A 153 -26.12 -4.90 0.30
CA ASP A 153 -25.80 -6.33 0.19
C ASP A 153 -26.00 -7.02 -1.19
N TYR A 154 -26.44 -6.33 -2.24
CA TYR A 154 -26.78 -6.91 -3.54
C TYR A 154 -25.80 -6.54 -4.67
N VAL A 155 -24.77 -5.76 -4.37
CA VAL A 155 -23.77 -5.28 -5.33
C VAL A 155 -22.62 -6.28 -5.50
N PHE A 156 -22.22 -6.96 -4.43
CA PHE A 156 -21.13 -7.93 -4.42
C PHE A 156 -21.65 -9.38 -4.54
N GLU A 157 -20.82 -10.27 -5.09
CA GLU A 157 -21.23 -11.64 -5.43
C GLU A 157 -21.48 -12.49 -4.18
N GLY A 158 -22.75 -12.79 -3.88
CA GLY A 158 -23.11 -13.74 -2.81
C GLY A 158 -22.84 -13.26 -1.38
N GLU A 159 -22.31 -12.05 -1.21
CA GLU A 159 -21.88 -11.50 0.08
C GLU A 159 -22.94 -10.59 0.69
N ARG A 160 -23.22 -10.79 1.97
CA ARG A 160 -24.15 -9.96 2.75
C ARG A 160 -23.41 -9.15 3.81
N CYS A 161 -22.46 -8.31 3.38
CA CYS A 161 -21.84 -7.36 4.29
C CYS A 161 -22.84 -6.26 4.62
N THR A 162 -23.13 -6.07 5.90
CA THR A 162 -23.94 -4.93 6.35
C THR A 162 -23.26 -3.63 5.94
N THR A 163 -24.05 -2.63 5.53
CA THR A 163 -23.54 -1.28 5.25
C THR A 163 -22.71 -0.79 6.43
N THR A 164 -21.47 -0.39 6.16
CA THR A 164 -20.53 -0.03 7.21
C THR A 164 -20.97 1.27 7.88
N THR A 165 -21.10 1.26 9.21
CA THR A 165 -21.23 2.50 9.98
C THR A 165 -19.93 3.31 9.89
N PHE A 166 -19.97 4.62 10.18
CA PHE A 166 -18.74 5.42 10.19
C PHE A 166 -17.71 4.88 11.19
N GLU A 167 -18.18 4.36 12.32
CA GLU A 167 -17.34 3.76 13.37
C GLU A 167 -16.68 2.46 12.89
N GLY A 168 -17.44 1.53 12.29
CA GLY A 168 -16.87 0.32 11.69
C GLY A 168 -15.88 0.62 10.56
N TRP A 169 -16.15 1.63 9.73
CA TRP A 169 -15.22 2.08 8.68
C TRP A 169 -13.92 2.61 9.28
N LEU A 170 -14.03 3.46 10.30
CA LEU A 170 -12.87 4.04 10.97
C LEU A 170 -12.04 2.95 11.66
N PHE A 171 -12.70 2.01 12.33
CA PHE A 171 -12.06 0.88 12.99
C PHE A 171 -11.30 0.01 11.99
N TYR A 172 -11.94 -0.40 10.90
CA TYR A 172 -11.30 -1.14 9.81
C TYR A 172 -10.06 -0.40 9.25
N ARG A 173 -10.18 0.92 9.01
CA ARG A 173 -9.06 1.75 8.52
C ARG A 173 -7.92 1.86 9.52
N ILE A 174 -8.21 1.90 10.82
CA ILE A 174 -7.20 1.93 11.87
C ILE A 174 -6.47 0.60 11.95
N ILE A 175 -7.19 -0.54 12.00
CA ILE A 175 -6.56 -1.86 12.06
C ILE A 175 -5.68 -2.11 10.83
N THR A 176 -6.22 -1.91 9.62
CA THR A 176 -5.44 -2.05 8.39
C THR A 176 -4.20 -1.15 8.40
N GLY A 177 -4.34 0.10 8.88
CA GLY A 177 -3.22 1.03 9.03
C GLY A 177 -2.16 0.57 10.05
N VAL A 178 -2.57 -0.03 11.17
CA VAL A 178 -1.65 -0.60 12.17
C VAL A 178 -0.87 -1.77 11.60
N VAL A 179 -1.56 -2.71 10.92
CA VAL A 179 -0.92 -3.85 10.26
C VAL A 179 0.11 -3.34 9.24
N ILE A 180 -0.28 -2.43 8.34
CA ILE A 180 0.63 -1.84 7.34
C ILE A 180 1.84 -1.15 8.02
N PHE A 181 1.60 -0.42 9.11
CA PHE A 181 2.66 0.27 9.84
C PHE A 181 3.64 -0.70 10.51
N GLU A 182 3.15 -1.77 11.11
CA GLU A 182 3.97 -2.82 11.71
C GLU A 182 4.93 -3.41 10.67
N PHE A 183 4.43 -3.75 9.48
CA PHE A 183 5.28 -4.26 8.41
C PHE A 183 6.28 -3.21 7.89
N ALA A 184 5.85 -1.96 7.73
CA ALA A 184 6.76 -0.88 7.37
C ALA A 184 7.87 -0.68 8.43
N SER A 185 7.60 -0.99 9.70
CA SER A 185 8.55 -0.84 10.80
C SER A 185 9.75 -1.80 10.69
N PHE A 186 9.59 -2.99 10.10
CA PHE A 186 10.71 -3.92 9.83
C PHE A 186 11.77 -3.33 8.91
N PHE A 187 11.43 -2.29 8.13
CA PHE A 187 12.37 -1.59 7.27
C PHE A 187 13.08 -0.42 7.97
N ILE A 188 12.71 -0.06 9.20
CA ILE A 188 13.41 0.98 9.99
C ILE A 188 14.92 0.72 10.07
N PRO A 189 15.42 -0.51 10.33
CA PRO A 189 16.86 -0.78 10.32
C PRO A 189 17.51 -0.47 8.96
N VAL A 190 16.85 -0.78 7.85
CA VAL A 190 17.32 -0.46 6.50
C VAL A 190 17.36 1.05 6.28
N LEU A 191 16.32 1.77 6.73
CA LEU A 191 16.27 3.24 6.69
C LEU A 191 17.40 3.86 7.51
N LEU A 192 17.64 3.36 8.72
CA LEU A 192 18.73 3.80 9.61
C LEU A 192 20.10 3.50 9.00
N PHE A 193 20.27 2.34 8.38
CA PHE A 193 21.51 1.97 7.70
C PHE A 193 21.78 2.87 6.49
N MET A 194 20.76 3.14 5.67
CA MET A 194 20.87 4.08 4.55
C MET A 194 21.18 5.50 5.02
N TYR A 195 20.53 5.95 6.09
CA TYR A 195 20.82 7.23 6.74
C TYR A 195 22.29 7.28 7.21
N LEU A 196 22.78 6.23 7.87
CA LEU A 196 24.15 6.15 8.36
C LEU A 196 25.16 6.22 7.21
N LEU A 197 24.97 5.42 6.15
CA LEU A 197 25.85 5.44 4.98
C LEU A 197 25.90 6.82 4.32
N TYR A 198 24.75 7.50 4.27
CA TYR A 198 24.67 8.86 3.74
C TYR A 198 25.41 9.87 4.64
N SER A 199 25.19 9.82 5.95
CA SER A 199 25.90 10.67 6.91
C SER A 199 27.42 10.45 6.87
N ILE A 200 27.89 9.21 6.67
CA ILE A 200 29.31 8.90 6.47
C ILE A 200 29.83 9.56 5.18
N ARG A 201 29.12 9.40 4.07
CA ARG A 201 29.49 10.00 2.77
C ARG A 201 29.63 11.52 2.85
N HIS A 202 28.75 12.18 3.60
CA HIS A 202 28.71 13.64 3.74
C HIS A 202 29.33 14.16 5.04
N CYS A 203 30.15 13.35 5.71
CA CYS A 203 30.75 13.70 7.01
C CYS A 203 31.55 15.01 6.96
N LYS A 204 32.20 15.32 5.82
CA LYS A 204 32.91 16.60 5.61
C LYS A 204 32.00 17.82 5.52
N ASP A 205 30.78 17.66 5.00
CA ASP A 205 29.79 18.74 4.92
C ASP A 205 29.12 18.94 6.28
N ILE A 206 28.77 17.84 6.96
CA ILE A 206 28.23 17.82 8.32
C ILE A 206 29.22 18.48 9.29
N TYR A 207 30.51 18.16 9.20
CA TYR A 207 31.53 18.76 10.06
C TYR A 207 31.67 20.28 9.84
N ARG A 208 31.57 20.74 8.59
CA ARG A 208 31.61 22.18 8.26
C ARG A 208 30.41 22.92 8.85
N GLU A 209 29.20 22.36 8.74
CA GLU A 209 28.00 22.97 9.30
C GLU A 209 27.99 22.88 10.84
N TYR A 210 28.47 21.78 11.42
CA TYR A 210 28.71 21.63 12.86
C TYR A 210 29.61 22.74 13.41
N LYS A 211 30.76 23.01 12.75
CA LYS A 211 31.70 24.07 13.15
C LYS A 211 31.04 25.46 13.12
N ARG A 212 30.13 25.68 12.16
CA ARG A 212 29.34 26.90 12.02
C ARG A 212 28.28 27.07 13.12
N HIS A 213 27.71 25.97 13.61
CA HIS A 213 26.76 26.01 14.73
C HIS A 213 27.47 26.18 16.07
N GLN A 214 28.61 25.51 16.27
CA GLN A 214 29.42 25.64 17.47
C GLN A 214 29.93 27.07 17.70
N SER A 215 30.24 27.82 16.64
CA SER A 215 30.66 29.23 16.77
C SER A 215 29.56 30.17 17.26
N LYS A 216 28.28 29.73 17.25
CA LYS A 216 27.11 30.50 17.69
C LYS A 216 26.66 30.17 19.13
N VAL A 217 27.29 29.19 19.79
CA VAL A 217 26.87 28.74 21.13
C VAL A 217 27.40 29.70 22.20
N VAL A 218 26.48 30.36 22.92
CA VAL A 218 26.79 31.22 24.07
C VAL A 218 27.12 30.37 25.28
N LYS A 219 28.34 30.49 25.83
CA LYS A 219 28.82 29.68 26.96
C LYS A 219 28.26 30.20 28.29
N TRP A 220 27.62 29.33 29.07
CA TRP A 220 27.14 29.64 30.41
C TRP A 220 28.26 29.36 31.43
N ARG A 221 28.45 30.28 32.38
CA ARG A 221 29.59 30.25 33.33
C ARG A 221 29.49 29.12 34.38
N PHE A 222 28.27 28.77 34.81
CA PHE A 222 28.03 27.86 35.95
C PHE A 222 27.75 26.39 35.55
N PHE A 223 27.19 26.12 34.37
CA PHE A 223 26.78 24.76 33.96
C PHE A 223 27.64 24.17 32.83
N ARG A 224 28.92 24.53 32.78
CA ARG A 224 29.81 24.20 31.65
C ARG A 224 29.94 22.69 31.41
N ILE A 225 29.96 21.88 32.47
CA ILE A 225 30.13 20.43 32.40
C ILE A 225 28.92 19.74 31.75
N LEU A 226 27.70 20.22 32.01
CA LEU A 226 26.48 19.70 31.39
C LEU A 226 26.25 20.31 29.99
N GLN A 227 26.63 21.58 29.81
CA GLN A 227 26.41 22.33 28.58
C GLN A 227 27.28 21.82 27.42
N VAL A 228 28.53 21.42 27.67
CA VAL A 228 29.45 20.96 26.61
C VAL A 228 28.94 19.70 25.89
N PRO A 229 28.60 18.59 26.58
CA PRO A 229 28.05 17.40 25.92
C PRO A 229 26.68 17.69 25.29
N TRP A 230 25.82 18.46 25.94
CA TRP A 230 24.52 18.83 25.36
C TRP A 230 24.65 19.69 24.10
N ALA A 231 25.50 20.71 24.12
CA ALA A 231 25.75 21.56 22.96
C ALA A 231 26.44 20.78 21.83
N PHE A 232 27.33 19.84 22.16
CA PHE A 232 27.93 18.93 21.18
C PHE A 232 26.85 18.09 20.49
N VAL A 233 26.05 17.34 21.25
CA VAL A 233 24.98 16.48 20.72
C VAL A 233 23.99 17.32 19.92
N ARG A 234 23.48 18.43 20.50
CA ARG A 234 22.54 19.32 19.83
C ARG A 234 23.10 19.89 18.52
N SER A 235 24.32 20.40 18.52
CA SER A 235 24.93 20.95 17.29
C SER A 235 25.19 19.86 16.25
N LEU A 236 25.57 18.66 16.66
CA LEU A 236 25.80 17.54 15.75
C LEU A 236 24.50 17.02 15.14
N THR A 237 23.43 16.90 15.95
CA THR A 237 22.10 16.51 15.47
C THR A 237 21.51 17.56 14.55
N ILE A 238 21.62 18.86 14.89
CA ILE A 238 21.14 19.94 14.01
C ILE A 238 21.96 19.97 12.71
N ALA A 239 23.29 19.82 12.76
CA ALA A 239 24.11 19.80 11.55
C ALA A 239 23.81 18.59 10.66
N ASN A 240 23.66 17.39 11.25
CA ASN A 240 23.20 16.21 10.52
C ASN A 240 21.82 16.46 9.91
N CYS A 241 20.86 16.96 10.69
CA CYS A 241 19.54 17.24 10.17
C CYS A 241 19.55 18.30 9.06
N VAL A 242 20.34 19.37 9.19
CA VAL A 242 20.41 20.41 8.17
C VAL A 242 21.06 19.89 6.89
N VAL A 243 22.11 19.08 6.97
CA VAL A 243 22.79 18.55 5.78
C VAL A 243 21.98 17.41 5.14
N VAL A 244 21.36 16.55 5.94
CA VAL A 244 20.57 15.41 5.45
C VAL A 244 19.17 15.85 4.98
N PHE A 245 18.52 16.77 5.69
CA PHE A 245 17.18 17.29 5.36
C PHE A 245 17.18 18.62 4.61
N GLN A 246 18.34 19.19 4.25
CA GLN A 246 18.36 20.16 3.15
C GLN A 246 17.68 19.50 1.94
N PRO A 247 16.90 20.24 1.12
CA PRO A 247 16.07 19.70 0.04
C PRO A 247 16.95 19.09 -1.06
N HIS A 248 17.52 17.94 -0.75
CA HIS A 248 18.38 17.13 -1.55
C HIS A 248 17.52 16.00 -2.09
N ARG A 249 17.83 15.54 -3.30
CA ARG A 249 17.07 14.49 -4.00
C ARG A 249 16.86 13.20 -3.18
N TRP A 250 17.65 12.99 -2.12
CA TRP A 250 17.57 11.83 -1.25
C TRP A 250 16.37 11.85 -0.29
N LEU A 251 15.94 13.01 0.23
CA LEU A 251 14.73 13.07 1.07
C LEU A 251 13.49 12.69 0.28
N VAL A 252 13.43 13.13 -0.98
CA VAL A 252 12.38 12.74 -1.93
C VAL A 252 12.44 11.23 -2.21
N PHE A 253 13.64 10.67 -2.38
CA PHE A 253 13.83 9.22 -2.55
C PHE A 253 13.40 8.44 -1.31
N PHE A 254 13.74 8.91 -0.11
CA PHE A 254 13.36 8.31 1.16
C PHE A 254 11.85 8.33 1.38
N ALA A 255 11.20 9.47 1.14
CA ALA A 255 9.75 9.59 1.20
C ALA A 255 9.06 8.67 0.18
N ALA A 256 9.59 8.59 -1.05
CA ALA A 256 9.10 7.67 -2.06
C ALA A 256 9.27 6.21 -1.60
N PHE A 257 10.43 5.85 -1.06
CA PHE A 257 10.70 4.49 -0.58
C PHE A 257 9.73 4.08 0.54
N ILE A 258 9.50 4.95 1.53
CA ILE A 258 8.48 4.69 2.57
C ILE A 258 7.09 4.54 1.97
N ALA A 259 6.69 5.43 1.05
CA ALA A 259 5.39 5.35 0.40
C ALA A 259 5.20 4.02 -0.36
N TYR A 260 6.26 3.53 -1.01
CA TYR A 260 6.23 2.22 -1.68
C TYR A 260 6.18 1.05 -0.71
N LEU A 261 6.91 1.10 0.42
CA LEU A 261 6.83 0.07 1.44
C LEU A 261 5.44 0.00 2.10
N SER A 262 4.86 1.14 2.43
CA SER A 262 3.49 1.21 2.97
C SER A 262 2.49 0.70 1.95
N TRP A 263 2.62 1.09 0.68
CA TRP A 263 1.75 0.59 -0.38
C TRP A 263 1.93 -0.92 -0.60
N ALA A 264 3.14 -1.47 -0.52
CA ALA A 264 3.38 -2.91 -0.58
C ALA A 264 2.63 -3.66 0.54
N GLY A 265 2.53 -3.08 1.73
CA GLY A 265 1.69 -3.60 2.80
C GLY A 265 0.20 -3.55 2.45
N ASP A 266 -0.28 -2.42 1.93
CA ASP A 266 -1.69 -2.21 1.55
C ASP A 266 -2.17 -3.19 0.47
N ILE A 267 -1.34 -3.47 -0.54
CA ILE A 267 -1.66 -4.50 -1.55
C ILE A 267 -1.29 -5.92 -1.11
N GLY A 268 -0.77 -6.10 0.11
CA GLY A 268 -0.47 -7.41 0.69
C GLY A 268 0.76 -8.13 0.10
N VAL A 269 1.73 -7.46 -0.51
CA VAL A 269 2.93 -8.11 -1.13
C VAL A 269 3.75 -8.95 -0.13
N TRP A 270 3.62 -8.69 1.17
CA TRP A 270 4.34 -9.44 2.20
C TRP A 270 3.74 -10.82 2.48
N PHE A 271 2.53 -11.08 2.00
CA PHE A 271 1.78 -12.30 2.31
C PHE A 271 1.60 -13.13 1.04
N ILE A 272 2.05 -14.38 1.07
CA ILE A 272 1.84 -15.31 -0.03
C ILE A 272 0.35 -15.65 -0.09
N ASP A 273 -0.23 -15.99 1.05
CA ASP A 273 -1.65 -16.26 1.22
C ASP A 273 -2.33 -15.13 2.00
N MET A 274 -3.34 -14.50 1.39
CA MET A 274 -4.15 -13.47 2.06
C MET A 274 -5.21 -14.09 2.95
N GLU A 275 -5.67 -15.30 2.67
CA GLU A 275 -6.68 -15.98 3.49
C GLU A 275 -6.09 -16.33 4.85
N GLU A 276 -4.88 -16.89 4.87
CA GLU A 276 -4.13 -17.15 6.10
C GLU A 276 -3.92 -15.87 6.94
N LEU A 277 -3.61 -14.75 6.29
CA LEU A 277 -3.47 -13.47 6.99
C LEU A 277 -4.78 -13.05 7.68
N TYR A 278 -5.90 -13.09 6.95
CA TYR A 278 -7.19 -12.70 7.50
C TYR A 278 -7.66 -13.67 8.57
N ASP A 279 -7.37 -14.97 8.43
CA ASP A 279 -7.63 -15.98 9.45
C ASP A 279 -6.90 -15.67 10.76
N ILE A 280 -5.59 -15.41 10.70
CA ILE A 280 -4.79 -15.02 11.87
C ILE A 280 -5.32 -13.72 12.50
N LEU A 281 -5.65 -12.73 11.68
CA LEU A 281 -6.13 -11.43 12.17
C LEU A 281 -7.52 -11.52 12.82
N VAL A 282 -8.43 -12.33 12.27
CA VAL A 282 -9.76 -12.55 12.85
C VAL A 282 -9.64 -13.30 14.18
N HIS A 283 -8.81 -14.34 14.26
CA HIS A 283 -8.56 -15.03 15.52
C HIS A 283 -7.98 -14.08 16.57
N ALA A 284 -6.97 -13.29 16.20
CA ALA A 284 -6.38 -12.29 17.12
C ALA A 284 -7.37 -11.20 17.56
N LEU A 285 -8.36 -10.86 16.72
CA LEU A 285 -9.40 -9.90 17.04
C LEU A 285 -10.41 -10.46 18.05
N HIS A 286 -10.77 -11.74 17.88
CA HIS A 286 -11.78 -12.44 18.68
C HIS A 286 -11.17 -13.40 19.71
N ASP A 287 -9.90 -13.23 20.07
CA ASP A 287 -9.17 -14.09 21.03
C ASP A 287 -9.86 -14.14 22.41
N ASP A 288 -10.56 -13.06 22.78
CA ASP A 288 -11.30 -12.93 24.05
C ASP A 288 -12.73 -13.51 23.97
N GLU A 289 -13.18 -13.96 22.80
CA GLU A 289 -14.52 -14.49 22.56
C GLU A 289 -14.54 -16.03 22.43
N PRO A 290 -14.80 -16.78 23.52
CA PRO A 290 -14.67 -18.25 23.53
C PRO A 290 -15.67 -19.00 22.63
N ASN A 291 -16.66 -18.31 22.07
CA ASN A 291 -17.69 -18.89 21.19
C ASN A 291 -17.67 -18.31 19.78
N TYR A 292 -16.72 -17.45 19.43
CA TYR A 292 -16.63 -16.91 18.07
C TYR A 292 -16.25 -18.04 17.10
N GLN A 293 -17.17 -18.40 16.21
CA GLN A 293 -16.95 -19.45 15.22
C GLN A 293 -16.61 -18.82 13.87
N TYR A 294 -15.32 -18.59 13.64
CA TYR A 294 -14.82 -18.37 12.30
C TYR A 294 -14.75 -19.70 11.54
N THR A 295 -15.54 -19.83 10.48
CA THR A 295 -15.32 -20.90 9.49
C THR A 295 -14.31 -20.39 8.47
N SER A 296 -13.03 -20.70 8.67
CA SER A 296 -12.03 -20.64 7.60
C SER A 296 -12.55 -21.47 6.44
N ARG A 297 -12.60 -20.93 5.21
CA ARG A 297 -12.86 -21.75 4.03
C ARG A 297 -11.52 -22.42 3.67
N PRO A 298 -11.37 -23.75 3.83
CA PRO A 298 -10.25 -24.42 3.21
C PRO A 298 -10.65 -24.62 1.75
N GLU A 299 -10.25 -23.70 0.87
CA GLU A 299 -10.27 -24.04 -0.56
C GLU A 299 -9.05 -24.90 -0.85
N ASP A 300 -9.27 -26.22 -0.90
CA ASP A 300 -8.27 -27.22 -1.30
C ASP A 300 -7.66 -26.93 -2.71
N ASP A 301 -8.23 -26.00 -3.47
CA ASP A 301 -7.81 -25.56 -4.81
C ASP A 301 -7.27 -24.11 -4.87
N PHE A 302 -7.11 -23.40 -3.72
CA PHE A 302 -6.54 -22.05 -3.73
C PHE A 302 -5.06 -22.09 -4.12
N ASP A 303 -4.70 -21.55 -5.29
CA ASP A 303 -3.31 -21.37 -5.69
C ASP A 303 -2.84 -19.95 -5.29
N PRO A 304 -2.15 -19.79 -4.14
CA PRO A 304 -1.75 -18.48 -3.65
C PRO A 304 -0.75 -17.80 -4.58
N LEU A 305 -0.05 -18.57 -5.43
CA LEU A 305 0.88 -18.05 -6.41
C LEU A 305 0.17 -17.47 -7.65
N GLY A 306 -1.08 -17.87 -7.92
CA GLY A 306 -1.87 -17.42 -9.07
C GLY A 306 -1.37 -17.97 -10.41
N PHE A 307 -0.72 -19.13 -10.44
CA PHE A 307 -0.21 -19.78 -11.65
C PHE A 307 -1.06 -20.98 -12.13
N GLY A 308 -2.08 -21.40 -11.38
CA GLY A 308 -2.86 -22.61 -11.62
C GLY A 308 -3.44 -22.67 -13.04
N GLN A 309 -3.87 -21.53 -13.59
CA GLN A 309 -4.35 -21.47 -14.98
C GLN A 309 -3.21 -21.49 -16.02
N VAL A 310 -2.05 -20.92 -15.70
CA VAL A 310 -0.88 -20.90 -16.61
C VAL A 310 -0.31 -22.30 -16.75
N PHE A 311 -0.21 -23.08 -15.66
CA PHE A 311 0.30 -24.46 -15.72
C PHE A 311 -0.73 -25.48 -16.20
N ASN A 312 -2.04 -25.29 -15.94
CA ASN A 312 -3.09 -26.17 -16.49
C ASN A 312 -3.32 -25.98 -18.00
N SER A 313 -2.88 -24.86 -18.58
CA SER A 313 -2.99 -24.59 -20.03
C SER A 313 -1.87 -25.20 -20.86
N TYR A 314 -0.82 -25.73 -20.23
CA TYR A 314 0.21 -26.51 -20.92
C TYR A 314 -0.06 -28.01 -20.72
N PRO A 315 -0.35 -28.79 -21.78
CA PRO A 315 -0.37 -30.24 -21.63
C PRO A 315 1.01 -30.70 -21.13
N PRO A 316 1.09 -31.69 -20.23
CA PRO A 316 2.35 -32.11 -19.66
C PRO A 316 3.24 -32.71 -20.76
N LEU A 317 4.21 -31.92 -21.23
CA LEU A 317 5.32 -32.39 -22.08
C LEU A 317 6.40 -33.14 -21.26
N LEU A 318 6.03 -33.63 -20.08
CA LEU A 318 6.88 -34.36 -19.14
C LEU A 318 6.19 -35.64 -18.66
N CYS A 319 5.64 -36.41 -19.60
CA CYS A 319 5.44 -37.86 -19.44
C CYS A 319 6.37 -38.60 -20.41
N LEU A 320 7.67 -38.52 -20.14
CA LEU A 320 8.71 -39.36 -20.75
C LEU A 320 9.47 -40.09 -19.63
N SER A 321 8.75 -40.82 -18.82
CA SER A 321 9.26 -41.91 -17.99
C SER A 321 8.05 -42.69 -17.48
N HIS A 322 8.12 -44.01 -17.59
CA HIS A 322 7.08 -44.99 -17.30
C HIS A 322 6.34 -44.76 -15.96
N ASP A 323 5.06 -45.17 -15.98
CA ASP A 323 4.13 -45.39 -14.86
C ASP A 323 3.24 -44.22 -14.39
N CYS A 324 2.20 -43.95 -15.18
CA CYS A 324 0.93 -43.39 -14.69
C CYS A 324 -0.20 -44.37 -15.03
N THR A 325 -0.55 -45.24 -14.09
CA THR A 325 -1.82 -45.98 -14.11
C THR A 325 -2.78 -45.37 -13.09
N ASP A 326 -3.94 -44.98 -13.60
CA ASP A 326 -5.25 -44.96 -12.94
C ASP A 326 -5.46 -44.03 -11.73
N SER A 327 -5.83 -42.78 -12.00
CA SER A 327 -6.66 -41.98 -11.07
C SER A 327 -7.56 -40.98 -11.82
N SER A 328 -8.21 -41.43 -12.91
CA SER A 328 -9.19 -40.64 -13.68
C SER A 328 -10.64 -41.14 -13.52
N ARG A 329 -10.99 -41.60 -12.31
CA ARG A 329 -12.37 -41.91 -11.95
C ARG A 329 -12.70 -41.36 -10.57
N HIS A 330 -12.98 -40.06 -10.47
CA HIS A 330 -13.98 -39.52 -9.54
C HIS A 330 -14.14 -38.00 -9.70
N TYR A 331 -14.71 -37.56 -10.83
CA TYR A 331 -15.41 -36.27 -10.89
C TYR A 331 -16.62 -36.40 -11.81
N ARG A 332 -17.74 -36.81 -11.20
CA ARG A 332 -19.08 -36.63 -11.74
C ARG A 332 -20.06 -36.70 -10.55
N HIS A 333 -20.35 -35.55 -9.95
CA HIS A 333 -21.71 -35.05 -9.75
C HIS A 333 -21.70 -33.65 -9.15
#